data_AF-A0A8T4NLK8-F1
#
_entry.id   AF-A0A8T4NLK8-F1
#
_cell.length_a   1.000
_cell.length_b   1.000
_cell.length_c   1.000
_cell.angle_alpha   90.00
_cell.angle_beta   90.00
_cell.angle_gamma   90.00
#
_symmetry.space_group_name_H-M   'P 1'
#
loop_
_entity.id
_entity.type
_entity.pdbx_description
1 polymer ?
#
loop_
_entity_poly.entity_id
_entity_poly.type
_entity_poly.pdbx_seq_one_letter_code
_entity_poly.pdbx_strand_id
1 'polypeptide(L)'
;MAERTEIEKETRMLIALDILYKPFSSLGAKGKRKAEKHAKSIVSFLKEGEEKGERIFARVEKRDEEKARDLREGIDAFKEEYPQYGKLLEKCIKEKRMSHNKYIIYGLSEGFKLGEEDYVKVMMGLGFERREANSVYPHILAISDRLGKAVEQAERIMLIPQKKQKEK
;
A
#
# COMPACT_ATOMS: atom_id res chain seq x y z
N MET A 1 25.59 -4.94 -2.71
CA MET A 1 25.35 -4.36 -1.36
C MET A 1 24.47 -3.11 -1.41
N ALA A 2 24.62 -2.22 -2.39
CA ALA A 2 23.79 -1.00 -2.55
C ALA A 2 22.27 -1.25 -2.68
N GLU A 3 21.84 -2.32 -3.36
CA GLU A 3 20.41 -2.65 -3.49
C GLU A 3 19.77 -3.02 -2.14
N ARG A 4 20.50 -3.71 -1.26
CA ARG A 4 19.99 -4.08 0.07
C ARG A 4 19.77 -2.84 0.93
N THR A 5 20.68 -1.87 0.88
CA THR A 5 20.55 -0.62 1.64
C THR A 5 19.42 0.27 1.14
N GLU A 6 19.13 0.29 -0.18
CA GLU A 6 18.01 1.06 -0.71
C GLU A 6 16.65 0.41 -0.42
N ILE A 7 16.52 -0.92 -0.52
CA ILE A 7 15.28 -1.62 -0.11
C ILE A 7 15.00 -1.37 1.37
N GLU A 8 16.02 -1.49 2.22
CA GLU A 8 15.87 -1.26 3.65
C GLU A 8 15.41 0.16 3.96
N LYS A 9 16.05 1.15 3.33
CA LYS A 9 15.68 2.57 3.46
C LYS A 9 14.25 2.82 3.00
N GLU A 10 13.86 2.34 1.82
CA GLU A 10 12.51 2.53 1.27
C GLU A 10 11.45 1.84 2.15
N THR A 11 11.76 0.66 2.70
CA THR A 11 10.86 -0.07 3.60
C THR A 11 10.68 0.66 4.92
N ARG A 12 11.77 1.18 5.51
CA ARG A 12 11.69 2.01 6.73
C ARG A 12 10.85 3.27 6.52
N MET A 13 11.01 3.95 5.38
CA MET A 13 10.18 5.11 5.03
C MET A 13 8.71 4.73 4.88
N LEU A 14 8.41 3.58 4.27
CA LEU A 14 7.05 3.08 4.11
C LEU A 14 6.39 2.76 5.47
N ILE A 15 7.11 2.11 6.38
CA ILE A 15 6.63 1.80 7.74
C ILE A 15 6.39 3.10 8.52
N ALA A 16 7.35 4.03 8.50
CA ALA A 16 7.21 5.33 9.18
C ALA A 16 6.01 6.13 8.64
N LEU A 17 5.81 6.15 7.32
CA LEU A 17 4.63 6.75 6.69
C LEU A 17 3.34 6.11 7.18
N ASP A 18 3.27 4.78 7.19
CA ASP A 18 2.07 4.06 7.59
C ASP A 18 1.67 4.37 9.04
N ILE A 19 2.65 4.43 9.94
CA ILE A 19 2.46 4.76 11.36
C ILE A 19 1.99 6.21 11.53
N LEU A 20 2.68 7.17 10.88
CA LEU A 20 2.45 8.59 11.10
C LEU A 20 1.18 9.11 10.43
N TYR A 21 0.77 8.49 9.34
CA TYR A 21 -0.22 9.07 8.45
C TYR A 21 -1.63 8.48 8.58
N LYS A 22 -1.73 7.18 8.89
CA LYS A 22 -3.03 6.53 9.13
C LYS A 22 -3.92 7.23 10.17
N PRO A 23 -3.40 8.00 11.16
CA PRO A 23 -4.23 8.80 12.06
C PRO A 23 -4.84 10.07 11.42
N PHE A 24 -4.31 10.56 10.29
CA PHE A 24 -4.69 11.87 9.73
C PHE A 24 -5.29 11.78 8.33
N SER A 25 -6.62 11.87 8.26
CA SER A 25 -7.40 11.87 7.02
C SER A 25 -7.12 13.10 6.13
N SER A 26 -6.79 14.26 6.70
CA SER A 26 -6.52 15.50 5.97
C SER A 26 -5.18 15.50 5.23
N LEU A 27 -4.19 14.79 5.77
CA LEU A 27 -2.95 14.52 5.04
C LEU A 27 -3.21 13.41 3.99
N GLY A 28 -4.32 12.66 4.12
CA GLY A 28 -4.83 11.41 3.47
C GLY A 28 -4.61 11.15 1.96
N ALA A 29 -4.38 12.19 1.16
CA ALA A 29 -3.96 12.03 -0.23
C ALA A 29 -2.43 12.12 -0.47
N LYS A 30 -1.69 12.95 0.29
CA LYS A 30 -0.25 13.20 0.07
C LYS A 30 0.64 12.05 0.57
N GLY A 31 0.44 11.61 1.81
CA GLY A 31 1.08 10.41 2.37
C GLY A 31 0.71 9.13 1.61
N LYS A 32 -0.54 8.94 1.17
CA LYS A 32 -0.90 7.81 0.30
C LYS A 32 -0.08 7.77 -0.99
N ARG A 33 0.04 8.90 -1.69
CA ARG A 33 0.88 9.00 -2.91
C ARG A 33 2.35 8.70 -2.63
N LYS A 34 2.88 9.12 -1.48
CA LYS A 34 4.26 8.82 -1.07
C LYS A 34 4.44 7.34 -0.71
N ALA A 35 3.52 6.76 0.06
CA ALA A 35 3.52 5.34 0.38
C ALA A 35 3.49 4.49 -0.89
N GLU A 36 2.66 4.86 -1.87
CA GLU A 36 2.63 4.19 -3.17
C GLU A 36 3.97 4.32 -3.94
N LYS A 37 4.68 5.44 -3.80
CA LYS A 37 6.00 5.64 -4.42
C LYS A 37 7.04 4.69 -3.79
N HIS A 38 7.10 4.63 -2.47
CA HIS A 38 8.02 3.74 -1.75
C HIS A 38 7.69 2.26 -2.03
N ALA A 39 6.41 1.89 -1.97
CA ALA A 39 5.97 0.53 -2.32
C ALA A 39 6.36 0.13 -3.75
N LYS A 40 6.18 1.01 -4.73
CA LYS A 40 6.62 0.76 -6.12
C LYS A 40 8.14 0.65 -6.25
N SER A 41 8.89 1.44 -5.49
CA SER A 41 10.35 1.37 -5.45
C SER A 41 10.81 0.01 -4.91
N ILE A 42 10.27 -0.43 -3.77
CA ILE A 42 10.60 -1.74 -3.18
C ILE A 42 10.31 -2.88 -4.16
N VAL A 43 9.14 -2.86 -4.82
CA VAL A 43 8.78 -3.87 -5.82
C VAL A 43 9.62 -3.81 -7.08
N SER A 44 10.23 -2.68 -7.42
CA SER A 44 11.18 -2.62 -8.53
C SER A 44 12.50 -3.34 -8.22
N PHE A 45 12.84 -3.46 -6.92
CA PHE A 45 14.06 -4.14 -6.46
C PHE A 45 13.83 -5.61 -6.07
N LEU A 46 12.59 -6.00 -5.76
CA LEU A 46 12.23 -7.36 -5.35
C LEU A 46 11.56 -8.13 -6.47
N LYS A 47 11.94 -9.41 -6.61
CA LYS A 47 11.18 -10.37 -7.40
C LYS A 47 9.98 -10.88 -6.62
N GLU A 48 9.04 -11.47 -7.33
CA GLU A 48 7.88 -12.13 -6.72
C GLU A 48 8.31 -13.25 -5.78
N GLY A 49 7.73 -13.30 -4.57
CA GLY A 49 8.10 -14.23 -3.52
C GLY A 49 9.43 -13.95 -2.81
N GLU A 50 10.19 -12.92 -3.22
CA GLU A 50 11.47 -12.58 -2.61
C GLU A 50 11.25 -11.79 -1.31
N GLU A 51 11.97 -12.18 -0.26
CA GLU A 51 12.08 -11.45 1.01
C GLU A 51 13.52 -10.96 1.20
N LYS A 52 13.69 -9.72 1.67
CA LYS A 52 15.01 -9.16 1.99
C LYS A 52 15.01 -8.35 3.27
N GLY A 53 15.95 -8.68 4.15
CA GLY A 53 16.46 -7.77 5.17
C GLY A 53 16.76 -8.48 6.49
N GLU A 54 17.73 -7.94 7.22
CA GLU A 54 18.03 -8.38 8.60
C GLU A 54 17.13 -7.64 9.60
N ARG A 55 16.91 -6.34 9.36
CA ARG A 55 16.15 -5.43 10.24
C ARG A 55 14.70 -5.20 9.82
N ILE A 56 14.42 -5.47 8.56
CA ILE A 56 13.13 -5.30 7.91
C ILE A 56 12.85 -6.53 7.08
N PHE A 57 11.58 -6.75 6.77
CA PHE A 57 11.18 -7.68 5.73
C PHE A 57 10.24 -6.98 4.75
N ALA A 58 10.35 -7.37 3.49
CA ALA A 58 9.45 -6.96 2.43
C ALA A 58 9.31 -8.11 1.42
N ARG A 59 8.08 -8.53 1.12
CA ARG A 59 7.74 -9.61 0.19
C ARG A 59 6.68 -9.17 -0.81
N VAL A 60 6.83 -9.58 -2.06
CA VAL A 60 5.83 -9.33 -3.12
C VAL A 60 4.97 -10.56 -3.31
N GLU A 61 3.66 -10.40 -3.19
CA GLU A 61 2.67 -11.43 -3.47
C GLU A 61 1.73 -11.01 -4.60
N LYS A 62 1.36 -11.96 -5.45
CA LYS A 62 0.16 -11.83 -6.29
C LYS A 62 -0.98 -12.53 -5.58
N ARG A 63 -2.11 -11.84 -5.50
CA ARG A 63 -3.37 -12.46 -5.10
C ARG A 63 -4.38 -12.23 -6.20
N ASP A 64 -5.02 -13.32 -6.58
CA ASP A 64 -6.13 -13.31 -7.51
C ASP A 64 -7.38 -13.04 -6.68
N GLU A 65 -7.89 -11.83 -6.78
CA GLU A 65 -9.07 -11.40 -6.03
C GLU A 65 -10.19 -11.09 -6.97
N GLU A 66 -11.40 -11.52 -6.66
CA GLU A 66 -12.50 -11.25 -7.55
C GLU A 66 -12.75 -9.75 -7.74
N LYS A 67 -12.74 -9.26 -8.99
CA LYS A 67 -12.78 -7.83 -9.32
C LYS A 67 -13.98 -7.41 -10.12
N ALA A 68 -14.89 -6.69 -9.49
CA ALA A 68 -15.91 -5.97 -10.22
C ALA A 68 -15.35 -4.91 -11.21
N ARG A 69 -15.66 -5.00 -12.51
CA ARG A 69 -15.50 -3.89 -13.49
C ARG A 69 -16.70 -3.64 -14.42
N ASP A 70 -17.23 -2.43 -14.31
CA ASP A 70 -18.53 -1.97 -14.80
C ASP A 70 -18.69 -1.96 -16.32
N LEU A 71 -19.79 -2.55 -16.76
CA LEU A 71 -20.38 -2.52 -18.11
C LEU A 71 -21.90 -2.29 -17.96
N ARG A 72 -22.30 -1.55 -16.91
CA ARG A 72 -23.69 -1.51 -16.44
C ARG A 72 -24.64 -1.11 -17.54
N GLU A 73 -24.41 0.02 -18.18
CA GLU A 73 -25.35 0.58 -19.16
C GLU A 73 -25.56 -0.35 -20.38
N GLY A 74 -24.51 -1.00 -20.89
CA GLY A 74 -24.64 -1.97 -21.99
C GLY A 74 -25.19 -3.33 -21.55
N ILE A 75 -24.92 -3.76 -20.32
CA ILE A 75 -25.52 -4.96 -19.72
C ILE A 75 -27.01 -4.72 -19.47
N ASP A 76 -27.38 -3.51 -19.06
CA ASP A 76 -28.75 -3.14 -18.73
C ASP A 76 -29.58 -3.01 -20.01
N ALA A 77 -29.06 -2.35 -21.06
CA ALA A 77 -29.70 -2.34 -22.39
C ALA A 77 -29.85 -3.76 -22.97
N PHE A 78 -28.84 -4.63 -22.83
CA PHE A 78 -28.90 -6.01 -23.29
C PHE A 78 -29.88 -6.88 -22.49
N LYS A 79 -30.05 -6.62 -21.19
CA LYS A 79 -31.05 -7.28 -20.34
C LYS A 79 -32.47 -6.88 -20.71
N GLU A 80 -32.66 -5.61 -21.09
CA GLU A 80 -33.97 -5.10 -21.55
C GLU A 80 -34.37 -5.74 -22.88
N GLU A 81 -33.42 -5.88 -23.81
CA GLU A 81 -33.68 -6.46 -25.13
C GLU A 81 -33.80 -8.00 -25.11
N TYR A 82 -33.03 -8.68 -24.25
CA TYR A 82 -33.01 -10.16 -24.16
C TYR A 82 -33.05 -10.69 -22.70
N PRO A 83 -34.23 -10.71 -22.04
CA PRO A 83 -34.34 -10.93 -20.59
C PRO A 83 -33.87 -12.28 -20.06
N GLN A 84 -33.97 -13.36 -20.84
CA GLN A 84 -33.50 -14.69 -20.43
C GLN A 84 -31.98 -14.85 -20.58
N TYR A 85 -31.40 -14.33 -21.66
CA TYR A 85 -29.95 -14.42 -21.92
C TYR A 85 -29.16 -13.39 -21.11
N GLY A 86 -29.73 -12.23 -20.82
CA GLY A 86 -29.15 -11.23 -19.92
C GLY A 86 -28.93 -11.76 -18.50
N LYS A 87 -29.80 -12.65 -18.00
CA LYS A 87 -29.65 -13.33 -16.69
C LYS A 87 -28.48 -14.32 -16.67
N LEU A 88 -28.25 -15.04 -17.78
CA LEU A 88 -27.10 -15.94 -17.95
C LEU A 88 -25.78 -15.17 -18.10
N LEU A 89 -25.80 -14.09 -18.88
CA LEU A 89 -24.65 -13.20 -19.06
C LEU A 89 -24.20 -12.57 -17.73
N GLU A 90 -25.16 -12.12 -16.92
CA GLU A 90 -24.87 -11.58 -15.58
C GLU A 90 -24.27 -12.65 -14.65
N LYS A 91 -24.73 -13.90 -14.72
CA LYS A 91 -24.17 -15.01 -13.93
C LYS A 91 -22.70 -15.29 -14.33
N CYS A 92 -22.41 -15.36 -15.63
CA CYS A 92 -21.06 -15.55 -16.16
C CYS A 92 -20.09 -14.40 -15.84
N ILE A 93 -20.57 -13.15 -15.82
CA ILE A 93 -19.77 -11.97 -15.47
C ILE A 93 -19.46 -11.95 -13.97
N LYS A 94 -20.41 -12.38 -13.13
CA LYS A 94 -20.22 -12.50 -11.68
C LYS A 94 -19.22 -13.59 -11.30
N GLU A 95 -19.19 -14.72 -12.02
CA GLU A 95 -18.25 -15.83 -11.76
C GLU A 95 -16.81 -15.57 -12.22
N LYS A 96 -16.57 -14.65 -13.17
CA LYS A 96 -15.26 -14.49 -13.84
C LYS A 96 -14.45 -13.26 -13.46
N ARG A 97 -14.99 -12.37 -12.65
CA ARG A 97 -14.32 -11.13 -12.32
C ARG A 97 -13.18 -11.48 -11.36
N MET A 98 -11.93 -11.61 -11.83
CA MET A 98 -10.70 -11.67 -11.01
C MET A 98 -9.73 -10.52 -11.37
N SER A 99 -9.07 -9.96 -10.37
CA SER A 99 -7.96 -9.02 -10.49
C SER A 99 -6.70 -9.67 -9.95
N HIS A 100 -5.67 -9.67 -10.79
CA HIS A 100 -4.31 -9.98 -10.39
C HIS A 100 -3.72 -8.76 -9.66
N ASN A 101 -3.99 -8.68 -8.37
CA ASN A 101 -3.51 -7.62 -7.52
C ASN A 101 -2.11 -7.97 -7.02
N LYS A 102 -1.19 -7.00 -7.09
CA LYS A 102 0.14 -7.12 -6.49
C LYS A 102 0.11 -6.47 -5.12
N TYR A 103 0.49 -7.25 -4.13
CA TYR A 103 0.61 -6.85 -2.74
C TYR A 103 2.07 -6.78 -2.35
N ILE A 104 2.41 -5.76 -1.58
CA ILE A 104 3.64 -5.77 -0.79
C ILE A 104 3.26 -6.05 0.65
N ILE A 105 3.90 -7.08 1.21
CA ILE A 105 3.89 -7.41 2.62
C ILE A 105 5.19 -6.86 3.19
N TYR A 106 5.14 -6.08 4.26
CA TYR A 106 6.33 -5.42 4.81
C TYR A 106 6.22 -5.19 6.31
N GLY A 107 7.38 -5.10 6.98
CA GLY A 107 7.44 -4.85 8.42
C GLY A 107 8.88 -4.78 8.93
N LEU A 108 8.99 -4.63 10.25
CA LEU A 108 10.26 -4.72 10.96
C LEU A 108 10.51 -6.18 11.37
N SER A 109 11.75 -6.62 11.27
CA SER A 109 12.17 -7.91 11.85
C SER A 109 12.08 -7.85 13.37
N GLU A 110 11.95 -9.01 14.00
CA GLU A 110 11.84 -9.10 15.46
C GLU A 110 13.05 -8.44 16.16
N GLY A 111 12.79 -7.66 17.20
CA GLY A 111 13.81 -6.93 17.96
C GLY A 111 14.29 -5.61 17.33
N PHE A 112 13.88 -5.28 16.10
CA PHE A 112 14.24 -4.01 15.46
C PHE A 112 13.15 -2.94 15.60
N LYS A 113 13.61 -1.68 15.66
CA LYS A 113 12.77 -0.49 15.77
C LYS A 113 13.20 0.57 14.76
N LEU A 114 12.26 1.42 14.36
CA LEU A 114 12.59 2.61 13.58
C LEU A 114 13.32 3.64 14.46
N GLY A 115 14.23 4.39 13.85
CA GLY A 115 14.89 5.50 14.52
C GLY A 115 14.10 6.79 14.37
N GLU A 116 14.34 7.75 15.25
CA GLU A 116 13.78 9.11 15.17
C GLU A 116 13.93 9.73 13.78
N GLU A 117 15.12 9.63 13.20
CA GLU A 117 15.45 10.20 11.89
C GLU A 117 14.55 9.65 10.77
N ASP A 118 14.00 8.44 10.90
CA ASP A 118 13.07 7.88 9.92
C ASP A 118 11.74 8.64 9.93
N TYR A 119 11.21 8.91 11.12
CA TYR A 119 9.97 9.65 11.31
C TYR A 119 10.13 11.11 10.89
N VAL A 120 11.25 11.74 11.25
CA VAL A 120 11.56 13.13 10.90
C VAL A 120 11.67 13.29 9.38
N LYS A 121 12.36 12.39 8.68
CA LYS A 121 12.47 12.42 7.20
C LYS A 121 11.11 12.31 6.53
N VAL A 122 10.23 11.44 7.04
CA VAL A 122 8.87 11.30 6.51
C VAL A 122 8.07 12.58 6.69
N MET A 123 8.10 13.17 7.89
CA MET A 123 7.43 14.43 8.20
C MET A 123 7.95 15.57 7.32
N MET A 124 9.26 15.68 7.14
CA MET A 124 9.85 16.66 6.22
C MET A 124 9.38 16.44 4.78
N GLY A 125 9.29 15.18 4.35
CA GLY A 125 8.70 14.84 3.06
C GLY A 125 7.25 15.32 2.94
N LEU A 126 6.47 15.32 4.01
CA LEU A 126 5.09 15.80 4.04
C LEU A 126 5.00 17.33 4.02
N GLY A 127 6.12 18.05 4.16
CA GLY A 127 6.21 19.50 4.03
C GLY A 127 6.45 20.24 5.35
N PHE A 128 6.70 19.51 6.43
CA PHE A 128 7.10 20.12 7.71
C PHE A 128 8.56 20.54 7.66
N GLU A 129 8.91 21.63 8.34
CA GLU A 129 10.32 21.92 8.60
C GLU A 129 10.89 20.92 9.62
N ARG A 130 12.21 20.72 9.63
CA ARG A 130 12.85 19.78 10.56
C ARG A 130 12.51 20.08 12.02
N ARG A 131 12.47 21.37 12.39
CA ARG A 131 12.13 21.80 13.76
C ARG A 131 10.71 21.41 14.15
N GLU A 132 9.76 21.65 13.24
CA GLU A 132 8.36 21.28 13.42
C GLU A 132 8.20 19.76 13.46
N ALA A 133 8.85 19.04 12.55
CA ALA A 133 8.86 17.59 12.49
C ALA A 133 9.30 16.99 13.83
N ASN A 134 10.44 17.44 14.37
CA ASN A 134 10.98 17.01 15.66
C ASN A 134 10.01 17.26 16.82
N SER A 135 9.28 18.38 16.78
CA SER A 135 8.29 18.70 17.82
C SER A 135 7.03 17.86 17.70
N VAL A 136 6.59 17.54 16.48
CA VAL A 136 5.25 16.98 16.22
C VAL A 136 5.25 15.45 16.17
N TYR A 137 6.30 14.82 15.61
CA TYR A 137 6.31 13.36 15.43
C TYR A 137 6.10 12.57 16.73
N PRO A 138 6.64 12.95 17.91
CA PRO A 138 6.46 12.16 19.13
C PRO A 138 4.99 12.11 19.57
N HIS A 139 4.26 13.21 19.37
CA HIS A 139 2.83 13.28 19.67
C HIS A 139 2.01 12.41 18.72
N ILE A 140 2.39 12.38 17.44
CA ILE A 140 1.74 11.50 16.46
C ILE A 140 1.97 10.03 16.81
N LEU A 141 3.19 9.67 17.20
CA LEU A 141 3.50 8.30 17.63
C LEU A 141 2.64 7.89 18.83
N ALA A 142 2.55 8.73 19.85
CA ALA A 142 1.69 8.46 21.01
C ALA A 142 0.21 8.28 20.64
N ILE A 143 -0.30 9.02 19.64
CA ILE A 143 -1.65 8.82 19.12
C ILE A 143 -1.77 7.48 18.38
N SER A 144 -0.78 7.16 17.53
CA SER A 144 -0.76 5.92 16.75
C SER A 144 -0.64 4.67 17.64
N ASP A 145 0.10 4.76 18.75
CA ASP A 145 0.19 3.75 19.81
C ASP A 145 -1.17 3.49 20.46
N ARG A 146 -1.88 4.56 20.86
CA ARG A 146 -3.24 4.45 21.44
C ARG A 146 -4.23 3.82 20.48
N LEU A 147 -4.06 4.03 19.17
CA LEU A 147 -4.91 3.44 18.13
C LEU A 147 -4.52 2.00 17.78
N GLY A 148 -3.49 1.42 18.42
CA GLY A 148 -2.98 0.09 18.08
C GLY A 148 -2.38 -0.01 16.68
N LYS A 149 -2.06 1.13 16.05
CA LYS A 149 -1.54 1.21 14.67
C LYS A 149 -0.01 1.27 14.62
N ALA A 150 0.61 1.71 15.71
CA ALA A 150 2.06 1.75 15.86
C ALA A 150 2.66 0.45 16.40
N VAL A 151 1.93 -0.68 16.35
CA VAL A 151 2.52 -2.00 16.65
C VAL A 151 3.69 -2.21 15.70
N GLU A 152 4.91 -1.95 16.18
CA GLU A 152 6.14 -1.92 15.39
C GLU A 152 6.38 -3.28 14.70
N GLN A 153 5.88 -4.35 15.32
CA GLN A 153 6.00 -5.74 14.91
C GLN A 153 4.87 -6.25 13.98
N ALA A 154 3.89 -5.40 13.63
CA ALA A 154 2.79 -5.86 12.79
C ALA A 154 3.23 -6.01 11.32
N GLU A 155 2.97 -7.18 10.74
CA GLU A 155 2.97 -7.35 9.30
C GLU A 155 1.98 -6.36 8.66
N ARG A 156 2.44 -5.61 7.65
CA ARG A 156 1.63 -4.63 6.93
C ARG A 156 1.47 -5.06 5.49
N ILE A 157 0.25 -4.94 4.98
CA ILE A 157 -0.08 -5.27 3.59
C ILE A 157 -0.54 -4.01 2.87
N MET A 158 0.02 -3.76 1.69
CA MET A 158 -0.41 -2.68 0.81
C MET A 158 -0.65 -3.18 -0.61
N LEU A 159 -1.83 -2.88 -1.15
CA LEU A 159 -2.13 -3.04 -2.56
C LEU A 159 -1.33 -2.02 -3.37
N ILE A 160 -0.61 -2.50 -4.39
CA ILE A 160 0.10 -1.62 -5.31
C ILE A 160 -0.81 -1.35 -6.51
N PRO A 161 -1.28 -0.10 -6.69
CA PRO A 161 -2.09 0.23 -7.84
C PRO A 161 -1.26 0.05 -9.12
N GLN A 162 -1.60 -0.97 -9.89
CA GLN A 162 -1.10 -1.19 -11.23
C GLN A 162 -1.53 -0.01 -12.10
N LYS A 163 -0.60 0.61 -12.84
CA LYS A 163 -1.00 1.55 -13.89
C LYS A 163 -1.93 0.78 -14.82
N LYS A 164 -3.14 1.29 -15.08
CA LYS A 164 -3.95 0.81 -16.20
C LYS A 164 -3.03 0.89 -17.42
N GLN A 165 -2.67 -0.25 -18.00
CA GLN A 165 -2.10 -0.24 -19.35
C GLN A 165 -3.18 0.45 -20.19
N LYS A 166 -2.84 1.60 -20.78
CA LYS A 166 -3.65 2.11 -21.87
C LYS A 166 -3.45 1.09 -22.97
N GLU A 167 -4.45 0.25 -23.20
CA GLU A 167 -4.57 -0.48 -24.46
C GLU A 167 -4.44 0.58 -25.57
N LYS A 168 -3.41 0.44 -26.39
CA LYS A 168 -3.18 1.27 -27.58
C LYS A 168 -4.10 0.80 -28.69
#